data_AF-A0A9E1K7E6-F1
#
_entry.id   AF-A0A9E1K7E6-F1
#
_cell.length_a   1.000
_cell.length_b   1.000
_cell.length_c   1.000
_cell.angle_alpha   90.00
_cell.angle_beta   90.00
_cell.angle_gamma   90.00
#
_symmetry.space_group_name_H-M   'P 1'
#
loop_
_entity.id
_entity.type
_entity.pdbx_description
1 polymer ?
#
loop_
_entity_poly.entity_id
_entity_poly.type
_entity_poly.pdbx_seq_one_letter_code
_entity_poly.pdbx_strand_id
1 'polypeptide(L)'
;MKNKILNDLSCYQLIYRAREGCFLVFLGFLLILGVGAGCSNLELPRAFDGEFNAVKNNKLIHTYCASCHNHKDFNSEQHVLKVRQKYKRKIFRGTSECRTCHYLETVWDKDHSFRKTRRPKQVNRGDFRKFEKNY
;
A
#
# COMPACT_ATOMS: atom_id res chain seq x y z
N MET A 1 -27.37 -54.70 -32.69
CA MET A 1 -27.87 -53.51 -31.95
C MET A 1 -27.18 -53.27 -30.61
N LYS A 2 -26.80 -54.29 -29.82
CA LYS A 2 -26.19 -54.12 -28.48
C LYS A 2 -24.82 -53.40 -28.47
N ASN A 3 -23.97 -53.59 -29.48
CA ASN A 3 -22.61 -52.99 -29.51
C ASN A 3 -22.58 -51.47 -29.73
N LYS A 4 -23.57 -50.87 -30.41
CA LYS A 4 -23.62 -49.41 -30.61
C LYS A 4 -23.94 -48.68 -29.30
N ILE A 5 -24.87 -49.23 -28.50
CA ILE A 5 -25.33 -48.63 -27.24
C ILE A 5 -24.23 -48.63 -26.17
N LEU A 6 -23.40 -49.69 -26.12
CA LEU A 6 -22.23 -49.74 -25.21
C LEU A 6 -21.14 -48.72 -25.59
N ASN A 7 -20.91 -48.52 -26.89
CA ASN A 7 -19.94 -47.53 -27.37
C ASN A 7 -20.40 -46.09 -27.11
N ASP A 8 -21.70 -45.82 -27.25
CA ASP A 8 -22.27 -44.50 -26.96
C ASP A 8 -22.23 -44.16 -25.46
N LEU A 9 -22.48 -45.14 -24.56
CA LEU A 9 -22.33 -44.96 -23.11
C LEU A 9 -20.88 -44.69 -22.70
N SER A 10 -19.92 -45.41 -23.29
CA SER A 10 -18.49 -45.24 -23.04
C SER A 10 -18.00 -43.85 -23.49
N CYS A 11 -18.46 -43.38 -24.64
CA CYS A 11 -18.12 -42.05 -25.16
C CYS A 11 -18.70 -40.93 -24.28
N TYR A 12 -19.96 -41.07 -23.83
CA TYR A 12 -20.60 -40.12 -22.92
C TYR A 12 -19.86 -40.00 -21.58
N GLN A 13 -19.44 -41.13 -21.01
CA GLN A 13 -18.65 -41.17 -19.78
C GLN A 13 -17.26 -40.51 -19.94
N LEU A 14 -16.63 -40.69 -21.10
CA LEU A 14 -15.32 -40.08 -21.40
C LEU A 14 -15.43 -38.55 -21.54
N ILE A 15 -16.47 -38.07 -22.23
CA ILE A 15 -16.74 -36.63 -22.42
C ILE A 15 -17.10 -35.98 -21.07
N TYR A 16 -17.89 -36.66 -20.24
CA TYR A 16 -18.26 -36.15 -18.91
C TYR A 16 -17.04 -36.02 -18.00
N ARG A 17 -16.16 -37.04 -17.97
CA ARG A 17 -14.90 -37.02 -17.22
C ARG A 17 -13.92 -35.95 -17.71
N ALA A 18 -13.83 -35.74 -19.04
CA ALA A 18 -13.03 -34.66 -19.61
C ALA A 18 -13.58 -33.28 -19.21
N ARG A 19 -14.91 -33.11 -19.18
CA ARG A 19 -15.57 -31.86 -18.75
C ARG A 19 -15.33 -31.56 -17.27
N GLU A 20 -15.43 -32.56 -16.40
CA GLU A 20 -15.11 -32.40 -14.96
C GLU A 20 -13.62 -32.11 -14.74
N GLY A 21 -12.74 -32.80 -15.47
CA GLY A 21 -11.30 -32.53 -15.43
C GLY A 21 -10.96 -31.09 -15.84
N CYS A 22 -11.54 -30.60 -16.94
CA CYS A 22 -11.36 -29.21 -17.39
C CYS A 22 -11.93 -28.20 -16.38
N PHE A 23 -13.08 -28.50 -15.76
CA PHE A 23 -13.67 -27.64 -14.73
C PHE A 23 -12.79 -27.54 -13.49
N LEU A 24 -12.22 -28.64 -13.03
CA LEU A 24 -11.31 -28.67 -11.88
C LEU A 24 -9.99 -27.95 -12.16
N VAL A 25 -9.45 -28.08 -13.37
CA VAL A 25 -8.24 -27.32 -13.79
C VAL A 25 -8.52 -25.82 -13.85
N PHE A 26 -9.68 -25.42 -14.39
CA PHE A 26 -10.10 -24.02 -14.43
C PHE A 26 -10.33 -23.44 -13.03
N LEU A 27 -10.97 -24.19 -12.13
CA LEU A 27 -11.17 -23.80 -10.74
C LEU A 27 -9.85 -23.69 -9.99
N GLY A 28 -8.92 -24.62 -10.21
CA GLY A 28 -7.56 -24.56 -9.66
C GLY A 28 -6.79 -23.33 -10.14
N PHE A 29 -6.88 -22.99 -11.42
CA PHE A 29 -6.26 -21.79 -11.98
C PHE A 29 -6.84 -20.49 -11.39
N LEU A 30 -8.16 -20.42 -11.21
CA LEU A 30 -8.83 -19.29 -10.55
C LEU A 30 -8.41 -19.15 -9.08
N LEU A 31 -8.26 -20.26 -8.35
CA LEU A 31 -7.77 -20.25 -6.98
C LEU A 31 -6.32 -19.74 -6.90
N ILE A 32 -5.44 -20.15 -7.82
CA ILE A 32 -4.05 -19.69 -7.89
C ILE A 32 -4.00 -18.18 -8.19
N LEU A 33 -4.86 -17.66 -9.08
CA LEU A 33 -4.94 -16.23 -9.37
C LEU A 33 -5.52 -15.41 -8.19
N GLY A 34 -6.42 -15.99 -7.40
CA GLY A 34 -7.06 -15.30 -6.27
C GLY A 34 -6.14 -14.99 -5.09
N VAL A 35 -5.09 -15.78 -4.87
CA VAL A 35 -4.13 -15.55 -3.75
C VAL A 35 -3.15 -14.40 -4.04
N GLY A 36 -3.10 -13.93 -5.30
CA GLY A 36 -2.19 -12.87 -5.75
C GLY A 36 -2.74 -11.44 -5.64
N ALA A 37 -3.97 -11.24 -5.15
CA ALA A 37 -4.50 -9.90 -4.89
C ALA A 37 -3.75 -9.29 -3.70
N GLY A 38 -2.64 -8.62 -3.99
CA GLY A 38 -1.78 -7.99 -3.00
C GLY A 38 -2.59 -7.10 -2.05
N CYS A 39 -2.32 -7.23 -0.74
CA CYS A 39 -2.85 -6.33 0.27
C CYS A 39 -2.46 -4.89 -0.06
N SER A 40 -3.35 -4.15 -0.71
CA SER A 40 -3.28 -2.69 -0.76
C SER A 40 -3.46 -2.21 0.68
N ASN A 41 -2.36 -1.84 1.34
CA ASN A 41 -2.36 -1.27 2.68
C ASN A 41 -3.01 0.12 2.65
N LEU A 42 -4.34 0.17 2.55
CA LEU A 42 -5.17 1.38 2.53
C LEU A 42 -4.90 2.25 3.77
N GLU A 43 -4.42 1.64 4.86
CA GLU A 43 -4.07 2.36 6.09
C GLU A 43 -2.91 3.35 5.92
N LEU A 44 -1.95 3.09 5.02
CA LEU A 44 -0.77 3.94 4.90
C LEU A 44 -1.11 5.32 4.30
N PRO A 45 -1.80 5.43 3.16
CA PRO A 45 -2.30 6.72 2.66
C PRO A 45 -3.11 7.48 3.71
N ARG A 46 -4.07 6.81 4.35
CA ARG A 46 -4.93 7.37 5.39
C ARG A 46 -4.14 7.91 6.58
N ALA A 47 -3.06 7.24 6.97
CA ALA A 47 -2.15 7.71 8.01
C ALA A 47 -1.39 8.99 7.61
N PHE A 48 -0.97 9.12 6.35
CA PHE A 48 -0.38 10.36 5.83
C PHE A 48 -1.41 11.49 5.72
N ASP A 49 -2.67 11.17 5.44
CA ASP A 49 -3.78 12.12 5.41
C ASP A 49 -4.25 12.54 6.80
N GLY A 50 -3.85 11.80 7.84
CA GLY A 50 -4.11 12.13 9.23
C GLY A 50 -5.47 11.65 9.73
N GLU A 51 -6.04 10.61 9.10
CA GLU A 51 -7.35 10.08 9.48
C GLU A 51 -7.38 9.35 10.82
N PHE A 52 -6.22 8.93 11.35
CA PHE A 52 -6.12 8.33 12.68
C PHE A 52 -5.54 9.33 13.69
N ASN A 53 -5.51 8.94 14.96
CA ASN A 53 -4.80 9.72 15.98
C ASN A 53 -3.28 9.74 15.71
N ALA A 54 -2.59 10.72 16.27
CA ALA A 54 -1.15 10.96 16.05
C ALA A 54 -0.28 9.73 16.34
N VAL A 55 -0.62 8.95 17.37
CA VAL A 55 0.13 7.72 17.74
C VAL A 55 0.01 6.67 16.64
N LYS A 56 -1.22 6.38 16.17
CA LYS A 56 -1.44 5.41 15.09
C LYS A 56 -0.84 5.88 13.78
N ASN A 57 -0.99 7.16 13.42
CA ASN A 57 -0.38 7.73 12.21
C ASN A 57 1.14 7.54 12.23
N ASN A 58 1.80 7.96 13.31
CA ASN A 58 3.24 7.82 13.45
C ASN A 58 3.69 6.37 13.44
N LYS A 59 2.97 5.45 14.09
CA LYS A 59 3.29 4.02 14.06
C LYS A 59 3.28 3.47 12.63
N LEU A 60 2.21 3.73 11.88
CA LEU A 60 2.08 3.26 10.50
C LEU A 60 3.16 3.84 9.58
N ILE A 61 3.41 5.16 9.67
CA ILE A 61 4.43 5.84 8.87
C ILE A 61 5.85 5.40 9.26
N HIS A 62 6.10 5.18 10.56
CA HIS A 62 7.36 4.64 11.05
C HIS A 62 7.62 3.25 10.47
N THR A 63 6.66 2.33 10.57
CA THR A 63 6.77 0.98 10.03
C THR A 63 7.05 1.01 8.52
N TYR A 64 6.38 1.89 7.77
CA TYR A 64 6.66 2.08 6.35
C TYR A 64 8.08 2.61 6.09
N CYS A 65 8.59 3.53 6.91
CA CYS A 65 9.96 4.02 6.75
C CYS A 65 10.98 2.93 7.10
N ALA A 66 10.75 2.18 8.18
CA ALA A 66 11.64 1.14 8.70
C ALA A 66 11.64 -0.14 7.85
N SER A 67 10.58 -0.38 7.05
CA SER A 67 10.54 -1.49 6.10
C SER A 67 11.54 -1.33 4.95
N CYS A 68 12.00 -0.10 4.68
CA CYS A 68 13.08 0.13 3.73
C CYS A 68 14.41 -0.37 4.32
N HIS A 69 15.15 -1.21 3.61
CA HIS A 69 16.41 -1.80 4.10
C HIS A 69 17.42 -0.79 4.65
N ASN A 70 17.46 0.42 4.09
CA ASN A 70 18.35 1.51 4.50
C ASN A 70 17.98 2.16 5.85
N HIS A 71 16.84 1.78 6.43
CA HIS A 71 16.25 2.43 7.60
C HIS A 71 15.83 1.42 8.67
N LYS A 72 16.41 0.21 8.70
CA LYS A 72 16.01 -0.82 9.67
C LYS A 72 16.11 -0.37 11.14
N ASP A 73 17.13 0.43 11.46
CA ASP A 73 17.35 0.99 12.81
C ASP A 73 16.82 2.44 12.93
N PHE A 74 15.90 2.84 12.04
CA PHE A 74 15.36 4.19 12.03
C PHE A 74 14.46 4.43 13.25
N ASN A 75 14.79 5.43 14.05
CA ASN A 75 13.92 5.95 15.11
C ASN A 75 13.25 7.26 14.65
N SER A 76 11.94 7.22 14.44
CA SER A 76 11.17 8.38 13.96
C SER A 76 11.12 9.53 14.96
N GLU A 77 11.05 9.25 16.26
CA GLU A 77 10.96 10.29 17.30
C GLU A 77 12.27 11.08 17.36
N GLN A 78 13.41 10.39 17.44
CA GLN A 78 14.73 11.02 17.41
C GLN A 78 14.96 11.78 16.10
N HIS A 79 14.51 11.22 14.98
CA HIS A 79 14.59 11.88 13.68
C HIS A 79 13.83 13.21 13.66
N VAL A 80 12.58 13.23 14.12
CA VAL A 80 11.75 14.45 14.16
C VAL A 80 12.37 15.50 15.09
N LEU A 81 12.84 15.09 16.28
CA LEU A 81 13.49 16.01 17.22
C LEU A 81 14.72 16.72 16.61
N LYS A 82 15.52 15.99 15.82
CA LYS A 82 16.70 16.54 15.14
C LYS A 82 16.33 17.43 13.96
N VAL A 83 15.37 17.03 13.14
CA VAL A 83 15.07 17.70 11.86
C VAL A 83 14.17 18.91 12.05
N ARG A 84 13.23 18.90 13.01
CA ARG A 84 12.29 20.01 13.27
C ARG A 84 12.98 21.35 13.54
N GLN A 85 14.18 21.31 14.13
CA GLN A 85 15.00 22.50 14.42
C GLN A 85 15.45 23.26 13.17
N LYS A 86 15.50 22.61 12.00
CA LYS A 86 15.91 23.23 10.72
C LYS A 86 14.80 24.08 10.09
N TYR A 87 13.56 23.92 10.54
CA TYR A 87 12.44 24.71 10.08
C TYR A 87 12.33 26.02 10.87
N LYS A 88 11.90 27.08 10.20
CA LYS A 88 11.58 28.38 10.84
C LYS A 88 10.09 28.49 11.18
N ARG A 89 9.24 27.77 10.43
CA ARG A 89 7.78 27.77 10.56
C ARG A 89 7.32 27.01 11.81
N LYS A 90 6.41 27.59 12.59
CA LYS A 90 5.97 27.07 13.91
C LYS A 90 5.45 25.63 13.83
N ILE A 91 4.57 25.32 12.88
CA ILE A 91 3.96 23.99 12.76
C ILE A 91 5.02 22.89 12.57
N PHE A 92 6.07 23.19 11.80
CA PHE A 92 7.15 22.24 11.53
C PHE A 92 8.16 22.16 12.68
N ARG A 93 8.38 23.27 13.42
CA ARG A 93 9.26 23.27 14.60
C ARG A 93 8.66 22.52 15.79
N GLY A 94 7.34 22.61 15.95
CA GLY A 94 6.61 22.03 17.08
C GLY A 94 6.12 20.60 16.87
N THR A 95 6.18 20.08 15.64
CA THR A 95 5.59 18.76 15.34
C THR A 95 6.32 17.60 16.02
N SER A 96 5.55 16.58 16.35
CA SER A 96 5.98 15.21 16.67
C SER A 96 5.57 14.21 15.57
N GLU A 97 4.86 14.67 14.54
CA GLU A 97 4.28 13.80 13.51
C GLU A 97 5.09 13.79 12.21
N CYS A 98 5.31 12.58 11.69
CA CYS A 98 6.03 12.39 10.43
C CYS A 98 5.32 13.06 9.25
N ARG A 99 3.97 13.01 9.24
CA ARG A 99 3.13 13.56 8.16
C ARG A 99 3.17 15.09 8.03
N THR A 100 3.62 15.80 9.06
CA THR A 100 3.80 17.25 8.94
C THR A 100 4.88 17.57 7.91
N CYS A 101 5.99 16.84 7.93
CA CYS A 101 7.10 17.02 7.00
C CYS A 101 6.96 16.15 5.74
N HIS A 102 6.34 14.99 5.84
CA HIS A 102 6.25 14.01 4.76
C HIS A 102 4.82 13.84 4.25
N TYR A 103 4.67 13.55 2.97
CA TYR A 103 3.37 13.27 2.36
C TYR A 103 3.54 12.26 1.24
N LEU A 104 2.47 11.55 0.91
CA LEU A 104 2.46 10.69 -0.27
C LEU A 104 2.00 11.49 -1.47
N GLU A 105 2.70 11.31 -2.58
CA GLU A 105 2.27 11.78 -3.88
C GLU A 105 1.92 10.56 -4.72
N THR A 106 0.66 10.50 -5.13
CA THR A 106 0.15 9.46 -6.02
C THR A 106 0.39 9.91 -7.45
N VAL A 107 1.10 9.10 -8.24
CA VAL A 107 1.26 9.32 -9.67
C VAL A 107 0.21 8.46 -10.35
N TRP A 108 -0.76 9.07 -11.03
CA TRP A 108 -1.93 8.37 -11.60
C TRP A 108 -1.57 7.21 -12.54
N ASP A 109 -0.41 7.28 -13.21
CA ASP A 109 0.09 6.23 -14.12
C ASP A 109 0.86 5.10 -13.42
N LYS A 110 1.02 5.15 -12.08
CA LYS A 110 1.74 4.13 -11.32
C LYS A 110 0.91 3.78 -10.08
N ASP A 111 0.66 2.48 -9.86
CA ASP A 111 0.11 1.95 -8.59
C ASP A 111 1.07 2.12 -7.39
N HIS A 112 1.99 3.08 -7.47
CA HIS A 112 2.99 3.39 -6.48
C HIS A 112 2.84 4.84 -6.02
N SER A 113 2.57 4.98 -4.73
CA SER A 113 2.67 6.27 -4.04
C SER A 113 4.11 6.49 -3.58
N PHE A 114 4.64 7.68 -3.82
CA PHE A 114 5.99 8.04 -3.41
C PHE A 114 5.94 9.02 -2.23
N ARG A 115 6.70 8.72 -1.18
CA ARG A 115 6.88 9.65 -0.06
C ARG A 115 7.72 10.85 -0.50
N LYS A 116 7.10 12.03 -0.54
CA LYS A 116 7.75 13.33 -0.68
C LYS A 116 8.01 13.97 0.67
N THR A 117 8.80 15.05 0.64
CA THR A 117 9.19 15.80 1.84
C THR A 117 9.06 17.28 1.58
N ARG A 118 8.35 17.99 2.47
CA ARG A 118 8.30 19.44 2.53
C ARG A 118 9.63 19.95 3.10
N ARG A 119 10.67 20.08 2.27
CA ARG A 119 12.04 20.30 2.77
C ARG A 119 12.18 21.64 3.52
N PRO A 120 13.08 21.75 4.52
CA PRO A 120 13.27 22.99 5.29
C PRO A 120 13.46 24.24 4.44
N LYS A 121 14.30 24.18 3.40
CA LYS A 121 14.54 25.32 2.50
C LYS A 121 13.25 25.80 1.83
N GLN A 122 12.43 24.88 1.33
CA GLN A 122 11.17 25.19 0.63
C GLN A 122 10.12 25.73 1.60
N VAL A 123 9.94 25.07 2.74
CA VAL A 123 9.02 25.51 3.80
C VAL A 123 9.38 26.89 4.34
N ASN A 124 10.68 27.16 4.55
CA ASN A 124 11.12 28.45 5.05
C ASN A 124 10.85 29.59 4.05
N ARG A 125 10.99 29.34 2.75
CA ARG A 125 10.59 30.29 1.68
C ARG A 125 9.07 30.50 1.61
N GLY A 126 8.29 29.55 2.11
CA GLY A 126 6.82 29.62 2.14
C GLY A 126 6.15 28.84 1.02
N ASP A 127 6.86 27.94 0.35
CA ASP A 127 6.34 27.12 -0.77
C ASP A 127 5.14 26.24 -0.33
N PHE A 128 4.95 26.04 0.98
CA PHE A 128 3.90 25.20 1.57
C PHE A 128 2.85 25.97 2.38
N ARG A 129 2.72 27.30 2.24
CA ARG A 129 1.73 28.11 3.01
C ARG A 129 0.29 27.60 2.90
N LYS A 130 -0.12 27.04 1.76
CA LYS A 130 -1.47 26.47 1.59
C LYS A 130 -1.71 25.30 2.54
N PHE A 131 -0.71 24.45 2.74
CA PHE A 131 -0.76 23.34 3.70
C PHE A 131 -0.85 23.83 5.15
N GLU A 132 -0.12 24.90 5.49
CA GLU A 132 -0.11 25.47 6.84
C GLU A 132 -1.49 25.98 7.29
N LYS A 133 -2.41 26.30 6.37
CA LYS A 133 -3.77 26.77 6.70
C LYS A 133 -4.69 25.66 7.21
N ASN A 134 -4.35 24.40 6.94
CA ASN A 134 -5.17 23.24 7.29
C ASN A 134 -4.69 22.56 8.59
N TYR A 135 -3.80 23.23 9.33
CA TYR A 135 -3.15 22.78 10.55
C TYR A 135 -3.31 23.82 11.65
#